data_AF-A0AAJ0TEG7-F1
#
_entry.id   AF-A0AAJ0TEG7-F1
#
_cell.length_a   1.000
_cell.length_b   1.000
_cell.length_c   1.000
_cell.angle_alpha   90.00
_cell.angle_beta   90.00
_cell.angle_gamma   90.00
#
_symmetry.space_group_name_H-M   'P 1'
#
loop_
_entity.id
_entity.type
_entity.pdbx_description
1 polymer ?
#
loop_
_entity_poly.entity_id
_entity_poly.type
_entity_poly.pdbx_seq_one_letter_code
_entity_poly.pdbx_strand_id
1 'polypeptide(L)' 'MDLNNNLNISNKFLFLDGYGIDVRVDDGKLVVKDGNGSKQTFFPKRFPFNNVIVYGTRGSISFERQTLDQYTSTRSQAN' A
#
# COMPACT_ATOMS: atom_id res chain seq x y z
N MET A 1 37.18 9.47 -0.91
CA MET A 1 36.60 8.12 -0.66
C MET A 1 35.12 8.29 -0.90
N ASP A 2 34.70 8.18 -2.15
CA ASP A 2 33.32 8.47 -2.56
C ASP A 2 32.57 7.15 -2.73
N LEU A 3 31.62 6.91 -1.82
CA LEU A 3 30.69 5.79 -1.89
C LEU A 3 29.66 6.12 -2.98
N ASN A 4 29.98 5.73 -4.21
CA ASN A 4 29.01 5.64 -5.30
C ASN A 4 27.95 4.59 -4.95
N ASN A 5 26.93 5.00 -4.19
CA ASN A 5 25.69 4.26 -4.07
C ASN A 5 24.97 4.35 -5.41
N ASN A 6 25.35 3.47 -6.34
CA ASN A 6 24.56 3.12 -7.51
C ASN A 6 23.27 2.47 -7.01
N LEU A 7 22.31 3.31 -6.63
CA LEU A 7 20.92 2.94 -6.43
C LEU A 7 20.39 2.53 -7.81
N ASN A 8 20.52 1.25 -8.14
CA ASN A 8 19.82 0.65 -9.26
C ASN A 8 18.34 0.57 -8.87
N ILE A 9 17.64 1.69 -8.94
CA ILE A 9 16.21 1.77 -8.69
C ILE A 9 15.54 1.25 -9.96
N SER A 10 15.34 -0.07 -10.02
CA SER A 10 14.46 -0.63 -11.04
C SER A 10 13.08 0.01 -10.83
N ASN A 11 12.62 0.82 -11.78
CA ASN A 11 11.28 1.39 -11.73
C ASN A 11 10.26 0.26 -11.85
N LYS A 12 9.54 0.00 -10.77
CA LYS A 12 8.54 -1.06 -10.67
C LYS A 12 7.20 -0.39 -10.37
N PHE A 13 6.22 -0.74 -11.19
CA PHE A 13 4.90 -0.12 -11.20
C PHE A 13 3.85 -1.12 -10.72
N LEU A 14 2.96 -0.68 -9.83
CA LEU A 14 1.71 -1.38 -9.54
C LEU A 14 0.60 -0.75 -10.39
N PHE A 15 -0.05 -1.56 -11.22
CA PHE A 15 -1.14 -1.16 -12.10
C PHE A 15 -2.46 -1.62 -11.50
N LEU A 16 -3.40 -0.69 -11.30
CA LEU A 16 -4.73 -0.96 -10.73
C LEU A 16 -5.83 -0.52 -11.68
N ASP A 17 -6.78 -1.41 -11.97
CA ASP A 17 -7.78 -1.25 -13.02
C ASP A 17 -9.17 -1.76 -12.60
N GLY A 18 -10.17 -1.57 -13.46
CA GLY A 18 -11.55 -1.99 -13.18
C GLY A 18 -12.33 -1.06 -12.24
N TYR A 19 -13.36 -1.62 -11.59
CA TYR A 19 -14.33 -0.88 -10.77
C TYR A 19 -14.12 -1.13 -9.28
N GLY A 20 -14.12 -0.06 -8.48
CA GLY A 20 -14.08 -0.15 -7.02
C GLY A 20 -12.69 -0.41 -6.45
N ILE A 21 -11.66 0.16 -7.09
CA ILE A 21 -10.29 0.17 -6.55
C ILE A 21 -10.29 0.89 -5.20
N ASP A 22 -9.67 0.27 -4.19
CA ASP A 22 -9.53 0.82 -2.84
C ASP A 22 -8.06 0.69 -2.39
N VAL A 23 -7.42 1.83 -2.15
CA VAL A 23 -6.04 1.90 -1.66
C VAL A 23 -6.04 2.63 -0.33
N ARG A 24 -5.58 1.95 0.73
CA ARG A 24 -5.53 2.51 2.09
C ARG A 24 -4.30 2.06 2.86
N VAL A 25 -3.94 2.82 3.87
CA VAL A 25 -2.94 2.42 4.87
C VAL A 25 -3.66 1.95 6.13
N ASP A 26 -3.42 0.71 6.54
CA ASP A 26 -3.99 0.08 7.72
C ASP A 26 -2.91 -0.70 8.48
N ASP A 27 -2.76 -0.42 9.77
CA ASP A 27 -1.76 -0.99 10.69
C ASP A 27 -0.32 -0.85 10.15
N GLY A 28 -0.04 0.32 9.58
CA GLY A 28 1.22 0.61 8.90
C GLY A 28 1.46 -0.22 7.63
N LYS A 29 0.47 -0.96 7.13
CA LYS A 29 0.54 -1.76 5.90
C LYS A 29 -0.25 -1.05 4.81
N LEU A 30 0.23 -1.11 3.57
CA LEU A 30 -0.56 -0.66 2.44
C LEU A 30 -1.47 -1.80 2.01
N VAL A 31 -2.77 -1.57 2.04
CA VAL A 31 -3.79 -2.49 1.59
C VAL A 31 -4.32 -1.97 0.26
N VAL A 32 -4.24 -2.81 -0.77
CA VAL A 32 -4.72 -2.51 -2.11
C VAL A 32 -5.76 -3.53 -2.51
N LYS A 33 -6.95 -3.07 -2.84
CA LYS A 33 -7.98 -3.85 -3.51
C LYS A 33 -8.09 -3.35 -4.95
N ASP A 34 -7.84 -4.25 -5.89
CA ASP A 34 -7.98 -3.98 -7.32
C ASP A 34 -9.45 -4.12 -7.77
N GLY A 35 -9.80 -3.58 -8.94
CA GLY A 35 -11.18 -3.56 -9.42
C GLY A 35 -11.73 -4.91 -9.85
N ASN A 36 -10.89 -5.94 -9.95
CA ASN A 36 -11.32 -7.34 -10.07
C ASN A 36 -11.68 -7.99 -8.71
N GLY A 37 -11.54 -7.25 -7.60
CA GLY A 37 -11.82 -7.72 -6.24
C GLY A 37 -10.63 -8.33 -5.50
N SER A 38 -9.47 -8.50 -6.15
CA SER A 38 -8.24 -9.01 -5.54
C SER A 38 -7.71 -8.05 -4.48
N LYS A 39 -7.41 -8.55 -3.28
CA LYS A 39 -6.83 -7.78 -2.18
C LYS A 39 -5.39 -8.22 -1.91
N GLN A 40 -4.49 -7.26 -1.90
CA GLN A 40 -3.07 -7.44 -1.58
C GLN A 40 -2.68 -6.54 -0.42
N THR A 41 -1.83 -7.06 0.48
CA THR A 41 -1.31 -6.31 1.62
C THR A 41 0.20 -6.26 1.52
N PHE A 42 0.75 -5.05 1.51
CA PHE A 42 2.19 -4.77 1.45
C PHE A 42 2.68 -4.24 2.78
N PHE A 43 3.81 -4.78 3.24
CA PHE A 43 4.45 -4.34 4.48
C PHE A 43 5.52 -3.29 4.16
N PRO A 44 5.79 -2.32 5.04
CA PRO A 44 6.74 -1.22 4.82
C PRO A 44 8.12 -1.63 4.30
N LYS A 45 8.64 -2.77 4.76
CA LYS A 45 9.95 -3.29 4.36
C LYS A 45 9.94 -4.10 3.05
N ARG A 46 8.77 -4.33 2.45
CA ARG A 46 8.56 -5.23 1.31
C ARG A 46 7.67 -4.58 0.25
N PHE A 47 7.92 -3.31 -0.08
CA PHE A 47 7.32 -2.69 -1.25
C PHE A 47 8.11 -3.07 -2.51
N PRO A 48 7.57 -3.91 -3.40
CA PRO A 48 8.27 -4.28 -4.62
C PRO A 48 8.13 -3.20 -5.71
N PHE A 49 7.39 -2.12 -5.46
CA PHE A 49 7.14 -1.03 -6.39
C PHE A 49 7.45 0.32 -5.76
N ASN A 50 7.84 1.27 -6.59
CA ASN A 50 8.05 2.67 -6.24
C ASN A 50 7.00 3.60 -6.86
N ASN A 51 6.15 3.08 -7.74
CA ASN A 51 5.10 3.82 -8.44
C ASN A 51 3.78 3.05 -8.40
N VAL A 52 2.67 3.75 -8.23
CA VAL A 52 1.30 3.20 -8.34
C VAL A 52 0.56 3.97 -9.41
N ILE A 53 0.01 3.27 -10.41
CA ILE A 53 -0.79 3.84 -11.50
C ILE A 53 -2.21 3.31 -11.35
N VAL A 54 -3.13 4.22 -11.09
CA VAL A 54 -4.57 3.93 -10.95
C VAL A 54 -5.27 4.42 -12.21
N TYR A 55 -5.85 3.49 -12.99
CA TYR A 55 -6.50 3.80 -14.27
C TYR A 55 -7.92 3.22 -14.39
N GLY A 56 -8.57 2.94 -13.26
CA GLY A 56 -9.96 2.49 -13.19
C GLY A 56 -11.00 3.60 -13.42
N THR A 57 -12.23 3.20 -13.75
CA THR A 57 -13.36 4.11 -14.03
C THR A 57 -14.00 4.69 -12.77
N ARG A 58 -13.93 3.98 -11.63
CA ARG A 58 -14.42 4.42 -10.29
C ARG A 58 -13.58 3.79 -9.18
N GLY A 59 -13.17 4.57 -8.18
CA GLY A 59 -12.41 4.08 -7.02
C GLY A 59 -12.16 5.17 -5.98
N SER A 60 -11.52 4.80 -4.86
CA SER A 60 -11.13 5.71 -3.79
C SER A 60 -9.69 5.45 -3.33
N ILE A 61 -8.98 6.53 -3.04
CA ILE A 61 -7.68 6.50 -2.35
C ILE A 61 -7.89 7.22 -1.02
N SER A 62 -7.69 6.53 0.10
CA SER A 62 -7.84 7.10 1.43
C SER A 62 -6.54 6.98 2.23
N PHE A 63 -6.21 8.07 2.92
CA PHE A 63 -5.12 8.09 3.89
C PHE A 63 -5.75 8.18 5.27
N GLU A 64 -5.88 7.04 5.94
CA GLU A 64 -6.44 7.01 7.27
C GLU A 64 -5.33 7.23 8.30
N ARG A 65 -5.55 8.20 9.18
CA ARG A 65 -4.70 8.35 10.36
C ARG A 65 -5.12 7.28 11.35
N GLN A 66 -4.26 6.31 11.60
CA GLN A 66 -4.43 5.46 12.77
C GLN A 66 -4.15 6.28 14.03
N THR A 67 -5.15 6.38 14.89
CA THR A 67 -5.00 6.93 16.24
C THR A 67 -4.41 5.84 17.15
N LEU A 68 -3.65 6.26 18.17
CA LEU A 68 -2.99 5.34 19.11
C LEU A 68 -3.97 4.37 19.78
N ASP A 69 -5.22 4.80 19.99
CA ASP A 69 -6.29 3.98 20.57
C ASP A 69 -6.65 2.78 19.68
N GLN A 70 -6.70 2.97 18.35
CA GLN A 70 -6.99 1.88 17.40
C GLN A 70 -5.88 0.83 17.35
N TYR A 71 -4.61 1.25 17.44
CA TYR A 71 -3.45 0.36 17.47
C TYR A 71 -3.47 -0.55 18.72
N THR A 72 -3.85 0.01 19.86
CA THR A 72 -3.88 -0.72 21.13
C THR A 72 -5.03 -1.74 21.16
N SER A 73 -6.19 -1.39 20.58
CA SER A 73 -7.34 -2.29 20.47
C SER A 73 -7.12 -3.46 19.49
N THR A 74 -6.49 -3.23 18.33
CA THR A 74 -6.20 -4.31 17.36
C THR A 74 -5.19 -5.31 17.92
N ARG A 75 -4.18 -4.83 18.65
CA ARG A 75 -3.18 -5.70 19.28
C ARG A 75 -3.75 -6.55 20.42
N SER A 76 -4.76 -6.04 21.13
CA SER A 76 -5.45 -6.78 22.21
C SER A 76 -6.36 -7.90 21.72
N GLN A 77 -6.82 -7.86 20.46
CA GLN A 77 -7.66 -8.92 19.88
C GLN A 77 -6.87 -10.02 19.16
N ALA A 78 -5.56 -9.83 18.98
CA ALA A 78 -4.67 -10.77 18.31
C ALA A 78 -3.88 -11.68 19.28
N ASN A 79 -4.18 -11.60 20.58
CA ASN A 79 -3.59 -12.42 21.66
C ASN A 79 -4.66 -13.27 22.33
#